data_AF-B7P8W3-F1
#
_entry.id   AF-B7P8W3-F1
#
_cell.length_a   1.000
_cell.length_b   1.000
_cell.length_c   1.000
_cell.angle_alpha   90.00
_cell.angle_beta   90.00
_cell.angle_gamma   90.00
#
_symmetry.space_group_name_H-M   'P 1'
#
loop_
_entity.id
_entity.type
_entity.pdbx_description
1 polymer ?
#
loop_
_entity_poly.entity_id
_entity_poly.type
_entity_poly.pdbx_seq_one_letter_code
_entity_poly.pdbx_strand_id
1 'polypeptide(L)'
;MVLDHWRSFRSPNVTVLMNRLHDKLLHEYTRTPDKTGFLCNASLCVNGIYEPPICRKHKRKMPCATLIADYPESTYNMLTTEIESLRLRVNVAWVGKRLEEYVTSALARNESIIFHNWKPNTLTTLSNVVHIAFPQCEDRALQDFQDNPENAKCEFEVVWSKLKDSVPDVYDIAQKISFKQEQYEQMLDLYKRESTRDRDYSDIACTFLTQNEHLLHEFVTGDLGDKPKLYIGGIFPVSGIYKRMSGVLTG
;
A
#
# COMPACT_ATOMS: atom_id res chain seq x y z
N MET A 1 18.98 -18.98 4.51
CA MET A 1 17.51 -19.03 4.74
C MET A 1 16.89 -18.02 3.79
N VAL A 2 15.97 -18.44 2.92
CA VAL A 2 15.33 -17.59 1.91
C VAL A 2 14.13 -16.94 2.58
N LEU A 3 14.14 -15.63 2.85
CA LEU A 3 13.05 -14.90 3.54
C LEU A 3 12.22 -14.04 2.59
N ASP A 4 12.72 -13.85 1.37
CA ASP A 4 12.18 -13.06 0.25
C ASP A 4 11.11 -13.81 -0.56
N HIS A 5 10.58 -14.93 -0.06
CA HIS A 5 9.53 -15.69 -0.74
C HIS A 5 8.45 -16.16 0.23
N TRP A 6 7.18 -16.02 -0.19
CA TRP A 6 6.01 -16.38 0.62
C TRP A 6 6.05 -17.80 1.22
N ARG A 7 6.68 -18.78 0.54
CA ARG A 7 6.74 -20.19 0.96
C ARG A 7 7.42 -20.36 2.31
N SER A 8 8.33 -19.46 2.66
CA SER A 8 9.04 -19.47 3.93
C SER A 8 8.10 -19.29 5.13
N PHE A 9 6.97 -18.59 4.93
CA PHE A 9 5.93 -18.42 5.95
C PHE A 9 5.03 -19.65 6.15
N ARG A 10 5.32 -20.78 5.49
CA ARG A 10 4.77 -22.09 5.86
C ARG A 10 5.61 -22.80 6.93
N SER A 11 6.86 -22.38 7.13
CA SER A 11 7.80 -23.01 8.05
C SER A 11 7.71 -22.41 9.46
N PRO A 12 7.47 -23.22 10.51
CA PRO A 12 7.45 -22.73 11.89
C PRO A 12 8.78 -22.12 12.34
N ASN A 13 9.89 -22.59 11.78
CA ASN A 13 11.23 -22.09 12.11
C ASN A 13 11.47 -20.66 11.61
N VAL A 14 10.77 -20.26 10.54
CA VAL A 14 10.82 -18.89 10.02
C VAL A 14 9.83 -18.02 10.78
N THR A 15 8.60 -18.51 10.95
CA THR A 15 7.51 -17.72 11.50
C THR A 15 7.67 -17.39 12.98
N VAL A 16 8.43 -18.20 13.73
CA VAL A 16 8.79 -17.90 15.13
C VAL A 16 9.62 -16.61 15.26
N LEU A 17 10.51 -16.35 14.31
CA LEU A 17 11.41 -15.20 14.34
C LEU A 17 10.67 -13.87 14.14
N MET A 18 9.49 -13.95 13.54
CA MET A 18 8.67 -12.81 13.11
C MET A 18 7.36 -12.72 13.90
N ASN A 19 7.26 -13.44 15.03
CA ASN A 19 6.09 -13.40 15.91
C ASN A 19 6.14 -12.16 16.80
N ARG A 20 5.10 -11.32 16.72
CA ARG A 20 5.00 -10.07 17.50
C ARG A 20 3.84 -10.06 18.48
N LEU A 21 3.15 -11.18 18.70
CA LEU A 21 1.98 -11.23 19.60
C LEU A 21 2.31 -10.92 21.07
N HIS A 22 3.58 -10.93 21.48
CA HIS A 22 4.02 -10.54 22.82
C HIS A 22 4.28 -9.03 22.97
N ASP A 23 4.29 -8.29 21.88
CA ASP A 23 4.58 -6.85 21.87
C ASP A 23 3.38 -6.06 22.41
N LYS A 24 3.57 -5.36 23.53
CA LYS A 24 2.53 -4.53 24.15
C LYS A 24 2.15 -3.34 23.27
N LEU A 25 3.10 -2.75 22.57
CA LEU A 25 2.87 -1.59 21.70
C LEU A 25 1.96 -2.00 20.53
N LEU A 26 2.16 -3.20 20.00
CA LEU A 26 1.29 -3.75 18.96
C LEU A 26 -0.18 -3.78 19.42
N HIS A 27 -0.45 -4.35 20.60
CA HIS A 27 -1.81 -4.44 21.14
C HIS A 27 -2.43 -3.09 21.47
N GLU A 28 -1.62 -2.09 21.81
CA GLU A 28 -2.08 -0.71 21.90
C GLU A 28 -2.44 -0.16 20.52
N TYR A 29 -1.66 -0.52 19.51
CA TYR A 29 -1.76 0.03 18.16
C TYR A 29 -2.92 -0.56 17.36
N THR A 30 -3.41 -1.74 17.74
CA THR A 30 -4.61 -2.35 17.15
C THR A 30 -5.93 -1.76 17.65
N ARG A 31 -5.90 -0.87 18.66
CA ARG A 31 -7.11 -0.23 19.20
C ARG A 31 -7.55 0.97 18.37
N THR A 32 -8.85 1.25 18.37
CA THR A 32 -9.40 2.48 17.79
C THR A 32 -8.85 3.73 18.53
N PRO A 33 -8.80 4.92 17.89
CA PRO A 33 -8.26 6.12 18.53
C PRO A 33 -8.96 6.52 19.84
N ASP A 34 -10.27 6.27 19.93
CA ASP A 34 -11.11 6.49 21.12
C ASP A 34 -11.01 5.35 22.16
N LYS A 35 -10.23 4.30 21.86
CA LYS A 35 -9.97 3.11 22.68
C LYS A 35 -11.22 2.28 23.02
N THR A 36 -12.35 2.51 22.36
CA THR A 36 -13.61 1.80 22.61
C THR A 36 -13.66 0.43 21.95
N GLY A 37 -12.82 0.19 20.94
CA GLY A 37 -12.76 -1.07 20.22
C GLY A 37 -11.40 -1.34 19.58
N PHE A 38 -11.42 -2.17 18.54
CA PHE A 38 -10.27 -2.54 17.75
C PHE A 38 -10.48 -2.13 16.30
N LEU A 39 -9.38 -1.82 15.60
CA LEU A 39 -9.39 -1.47 14.19
C LEU A 39 -9.98 -2.61 13.36
N CYS A 40 -9.56 -3.86 13.61
CA CYS A 40 -10.26 -5.03 13.08
C CYS A 40 -11.33 -5.54 14.05
N ASN A 41 -12.59 -5.49 13.62
CA ASN A 41 -13.76 -5.99 14.36
C ASN A 41 -14.47 -7.17 13.67
N ALA A 42 -13.88 -7.73 12.60
CA ALA A 42 -14.43 -8.89 11.90
C ALA A 42 -14.47 -10.13 12.82
N SER A 43 -15.34 -11.09 12.51
CA SER A 43 -15.58 -12.29 13.34
C SER A 43 -14.34 -13.15 13.58
N LEU A 44 -13.37 -13.14 12.67
CA LEU A 44 -12.11 -13.87 12.77
C LEU A 44 -10.98 -13.05 13.43
N CYS A 45 -11.25 -11.80 13.78
CA CYS A 45 -10.33 -10.95 14.54
C CYS A 45 -10.54 -11.11 16.04
N VAL A 46 -9.43 -11.29 16.75
CA VAL A 46 -9.38 -11.33 18.21
C VAL A 46 -8.47 -10.19 18.66
N ASN A 47 -9.03 -9.24 19.40
CA ASN A 47 -8.30 -8.04 19.87
C ASN A 47 -7.61 -7.25 18.74
N GLY A 48 -8.28 -7.10 17.60
CA GLY A 48 -7.76 -6.39 16.43
C GLY A 48 -6.77 -7.17 15.58
N ILE A 49 -6.57 -8.46 15.88
CA ILE A 49 -5.63 -9.33 15.16
C ILE A 49 -6.42 -10.47 14.51
N TYR A 50 -6.32 -10.61 13.19
CA TYR A 50 -6.80 -11.79 12.49
C TYR A 50 -5.88 -12.97 12.76
N GLU A 51 -6.47 -14.08 13.20
CA GLU A 51 -5.75 -15.32 13.45
C GLU A 51 -6.33 -16.45 12.57
N PRO A 52 -5.61 -16.90 11.53
CA PRO A 52 -6.12 -17.97 10.67
C PRO A 52 -6.24 -19.29 11.46
N PRO A 53 -7.08 -20.24 11.03
CA PRO A 53 -7.27 -21.52 11.72
C PRO A 53 -5.97 -22.27 12.05
N ILE A 54 -4.96 -22.19 11.16
CA ILE A 54 -3.65 -22.83 11.34
C ILE A 54 -2.86 -22.27 12.54
N CYS A 55 -3.07 -20.99 12.88
CA CYS A 55 -2.44 -20.32 14.01
C CYS A 55 -3.23 -20.51 15.31
N ARG A 56 -4.56 -20.52 15.23
CA ARG A 56 -5.45 -20.71 16.40
C ARG A 56 -5.29 -22.09 17.05
N LYS A 57 -5.25 -23.16 16.26
CA LYS A 57 -5.26 -24.54 16.77
C LYS A 57 -4.00 -24.94 17.54
N HIS A 58 -2.89 -24.22 17.37
CA HIS A 58 -1.57 -24.65 17.87
C HIS A 58 -0.69 -23.52 18.41
N LYS A 59 -1.28 -22.47 19.03
CA LYS A 59 -0.58 -21.27 19.52
C LYS A 59 0.75 -21.50 20.27
N ARG A 60 0.89 -22.62 20.99
CA ARG A 60 2.09 -22.96 21.78
C ARG A 60 3.10 -23.90 21.09
N LYS A 61 2.69 -24.62 20.04
CA LYS A 61 3.53 -25.63 19.36
C LYS A 61 3.90 -25.25 17.92
N MET A 62 3.18 -24.32 17.31
CA MET A 62 3.40 -23.87 15.95
C MET A 62 3.26 -22.36 15.88
N PRO A 63 4.36 -21.61 16.06
CA PRO A 63 4.33 -20.16 16.06
C PRO A 63 3.97 -19.63 14.66
N CYS A 64 3.23 -18.53 14.64
CA CYS A 64 2.90 -17.80 13.43
C CYS A 64 3.59 -16.44 13.46
N ALA A 65 3.97 -15.97 12.28
CA ALA A 65 4.48 -14.62 12.12
C ALA A 65 3.34 -13.63 12.33
N THR A 66 3.68 -12.38 12.62
CA THR A 66 2.70 -11.29 12.71
C THR A 66 2.99 -10.29 11.60
N LEU A 67 2.12 -10.26 10.59
CA LEU A 67 2.10 -9.25 9.55
C LEU A 67 1.45 -7.98 10.10
N ILE A 68 2.16 -6.87 10.03
CA ILE A 68 1.63 -5.56 10.42
C ILE A 68 1.02 -4.90 9.19
N ALA A 69 -0.25 -4.53 9.27
CA ALA A 69 -0.96 -3.88 8.18
C ALA A 69 -1.51 -2.53 8.65
N ASP A 70 -1.89 -1.72 7.69
CA ASP A 70 -2.49 -0.43 7.87
C ASP A 70 -3.96 -0.56 8.35
N TYR A 71 -4.93 -0.35 7.48
CA TYR A 71 -6.35 -0.33 7.79
C TYR A 71 -7.04 -1.57 7.20
N PRO A 72 -7.93 -2.24 7.97
CA PRO A 72 -8.60 -3.44 7.51
C PRO A 72 -9.58 -3.18 6.36
N GLU A 73 -10.13 -1.96 6.26
CA GLU A 73 -11.11 -1.60 5.24
C GLU A 73 -10.59 -1.81 3.81
N SER A 74 -9.28 -1.62 3.57
CA SER A 74 -8.66 -1.81 2.25
C SER A 74 -8.03 -3.20 2.09
N THR A 75 -7.50 -3.80 3.16
CA THR A 75 -6.60 -4.96 3.06
C THR A 75 -7.16 -6.26 3.63
N TYR A 76 -8.25 -6.23 4.41
CA TYR A 76 -8.76 -7.41 5.13
C TYR A 76 -9.05 -8.61 4.22
N ASN A 77 -9.92 -8.44 3.23
CA ASN A 77 -10.33 -9.55 2.35
C ASN A 77 -9.16 -10.11 1.55
N MET A 78 -8.28 -9.24 1.06
CA MET A 78 -7.11 -9.64 0.27
C MET A 78 -6.14 -10.45 1.13
N LEU A 79 -5.67 -9.88 2.24
CA LEU A 79 -4.68 -10.53 3.10
C LEU A 79 -5.18 -11.85 3.68
N THR A 80 -6.44 -11.89 4.14
CA THR A 80 -7.01 -13.12 4.72
C THR A 80 -7.17 -14.22 3.67
N THR A 81 -7.67 -13.89 2.47
CA THR A 81 -7.81 -14.85 1.35
C THR A 81 -6.46 -15.40 0.91
N GLU A 82 -5.43 -14.55 0.81
CA GLU A 82 -4.09 -15.00 0.44
C GLU A 82 -3.45 -15.89 1.51
N ILE A 83 -3.58 -15.52 2.79
CA ILE A 83 -3.08 -16.32 3.91
C ILE A 83 -3.73 -17.71 3.91
N GLU A 84 -5.04 -17.79 3.69
CA GLU A 84 -5.77 -19.06 3.70
C GLU A 84 -5.47 -19.90 2.46
N SER A 85 -5.54 -19.33 1.26
CA SER A 85 -5.27 -20.03 -0.01
C SER A 85 -3.83 -20.55 -0.08
N LEU A 86 -2.86 -19.74 0.34
CA LEU A 86 -1.45 -20.14 0.37
C LEU A 86 -1.09 -20.90 1.66
N ARG A 87 -2.03 -21.13 2.58
CA ARG A 87 -1.83 -21.84 3.85
C ARG A 87 -0.64 -21.29 4.66
N LEU A 88 -0.56 -19.96 4.76
CA LEU A 88 0.50 -19.26 5.47
C LEU A 88 0.28 -19.30 6.98
N ARG A 89 1.38 -19.35 7.74
CA ARG A 89 1.38 -19.25 9.21
C ARG A 89 1.57 -17.80 9.63
N VAL A 90 0.60 -16.95 9.29
CA VAL A 90 0.69 -15.50 9.45
C VAL A 90 -0.59 -14.99 10.11
N ASN A 91 -0.44 -14.31 11.25
CA ASN A 91 -1.50 -13.47 11.82
C ASN A 91 -1.42 -12.09 11.18
N VAL A 92 -2.52 -11.34 11.14
CA VAL A 92 -2.52 -9.95 10.65
C VAL A 92 -2.98 -9.01 11.75
N ALA A 93 -2.15 -8.02 12.07
CA ALA A 93 -2.47 -6.98 13.04
C ALA A 93 -2.59 -5.64 12.31
N TRP A 94 -3.79 -5.04 12.32
CA TRP A 94 -4.03 -3.74 11.73
C TRP A 94 -3.76 -2.64 12.75
N VAL A 95 -2.85 -1.72 12.43
CA VAL A 95 -2.42 -0.62 13.30
C VAL A 95 -2.81 0.77 12.77
N GLY A 96 -3.48 0.81 11.61
CA GLY A 96 -3.97 2.02 10.95
C GLY A 96 -2.83 2.97 10.59
N LYS A 97 -3.06 4.27 10.80
CA LYS A 97 -2.07 5.35 10.55
C LYS A 97 -0.75 5.19 11.31
N ARG A 98 -0.68 4.33 12.32
CA ARG A 98 0.53 4.09 13.12
C ARG A 98 1.47 3.05 12.50
N LEU A 99 1.18 2.57 11.28
CA LEU A 99 2.02 1.59 10.58
C LEU A 99 3.47 2.08 10.44
N GLU A 100 3.67 3.29 9.90
CA GLU A 100 5.01 3.83 9.65
C GLU A 100 5.79 4.02 10.95
N GLU A 101 5.17 4.57 11.99
CA GLU A 101 5.76 4.72 13.31
C GLU A 101 6.15 3.38 13.94
N TYR A 102 5.27 2.38 13.86
CA TYR A 102 5.54 1.04 14.41
C TYR A 102 6.69 0.36 13.68
N VAL A 103 6.69 0.40 12.34
CA VAL A 103 7.72 -0.25 11.51
C VAL A 103 9.07 0.42 11.71
N THR A 104 9.15 1.75 11.61
CA THR A 104 10.40 2.50 11.84
C THR A 104 10.97 2.26 13.23
N SER A 105 10.11 2.22 14.26
CA SER A 105 10.53 1.93 15.63
C SER A 105 11.06 0.50 15.80
N ALA A 106 10.43 -0.50 15.16
CA ALA A 106 10.90 -1.88 15.18
C ALA A 106 12.25 -2.03 14.46
N LEU A 107 12.41 -1.40 13.29
CA LEU A 107 13.66 -1.40 12.53
C LEU A 107 14.80 -0.71 13.31
N ALA A 108 14.51 0.41 13.98
CA ALA A 108 15.50 1.10 14.83
C ALA A 108 15.98 0.26 16.02
N ARG A 109 15.13 -0.65 16.52
CA ARG A 109 15.48 -1.63 17.57
C ARG A 109 16.11 -2.92 17.02
N ASN A 110 16.39 -2.98 15.72
CA ASN A 110 16.90 -4.16 15.02
C ASN A 110 16.00 -5.40 15.20
N GLU A 111 14.68 -5.17 15.27
CA GLU A 111 13.69 -6.23 15.42
C GLU A 111 13.26 -6.79 14.07
N SER A 112 13.08 -8.11 14.04
CA SER A 112 12.49 -8.81 12.91
C SER A 112 11.01 -8.45 12.77
N ILE A 113 10.63 -7.87 11.63
CA ILE A 113 9.28 -7.40 11.33
C ILE A 113 8.88 -7.74 9.90
N ILE A 114 7.58 -7.99 9.70
CA ILE A 114 6.96 -8.12 8.39
C ILE A 114 5.79 -7.16 8.37
N PHE A 115 5.67 -6.38 7.31
CA PHE A 115 4.56 -5.45 7.15
C PHE A 115 4.03 -5.47 5.71
N HIS A 116 2.75 -5.17 5.57
CA HIS A 116 2.10 -5.00 4.27
C HIS A 116 2.09 -3.52 3.93
N ASN A 117 2.59 -3.16 2.75
CA ASN A 117 2.48 -1.80 2.23
C ASN A 117 2.63 -1.78 0.70
N TRP A 118 2.14 -0.72 0.05
CA TRP A 118 2.28 -0.56 -1.40
C TRP A 118 3.74 -0.27 -1.81
N LYS A 119 4.09 -0.47 -3.08
CA LYS A 119 5.39 -0.06 -3.62
C LYS A 119 5.15 0.84 -4.83
N PRO A 120 5.79 2.02 -4.91
CA PRO A 120 6.79 2.55 -3.97
C PRO A 120 6.14 3.34 -2.82
N ASN A 121 6.77 3.37 -1.63
CA ASN A 121 6.36 4.26 -0.53
C ASN A 121 7.50 4.57 0.45
N THR A 122 7.21 5.39 1.46
CA THR A 122 8.19 5.84 2.44
C THR A 122 8.89 4.72 3.23
N LEU A 123 8.20 3.63 3.55
CA LEU A 123 8.77 2.49 4.27
C LEU A 123 9.59 1.55 3.38
N THR A 124 9.15 1.35 2.14
CA THR A 124 9.75 0.43 1.17
C THR A 124 10.99 0.99 0.50
N THR A 125 11.24 2.31 0.61
CA THR A 125 12.51 2.93 0.18
C THR A 125 13.62 2.87 1.25
N LEU A 126 13.35 2.30 2.43
CA LEU A 126 14.39 2.06 3.43
C LEU A 126 15.31 0.92 2.97
N SER A 127 16.63 1.15 3.02
CA SER A 127 17.65 0.22 2.50
C SER A 127 17.76 -1.11 3.24
N ASN A 128 17.08 -1.26 4.38
CA ASN A 128 17.13 -2.44 5.25
C ASN A 128 15.86 -3.32 5.17
N VAL A 129 15.00 -3.10 4.17
CA VAL A 129 13.80 -3.92 3.95
C VAL A 129 13.95 -4.74 2.67
N VAL A 130 13.53 -6.00 2.71
CA VAL A 130 13.46 -6.89 1.54
C VAL A 130 12.02 -7.18 1.19
N HIS A 131 11.74 -7.28 -0.11
CA HIS A 131 10.41 -7.62 -0.60
C HIS A 131 10.19 -9.14 -0.52
N ILE A 132 9.00 -9.55 -0.07
CA ILE A 132 8.59 -10.95 -0.10
C ILE A 132 7.85 -11.19 -1.41
N ALA A 133 8.42 -12.02 -2.28
CA ALA A 133 7.75 -12.43 -3.51
C ALA A 133 6.51 -13.26 -3.19
N PHE A 134 5.35 -12.77 -3.65
CA PHE A 134 4.07 -13.48 -3.76
C PHE A 134 3.86 -13.92 -5.22
N PRO A 135 2.98 -14.92 -5.49
CA PRO A 135 2.63 -15.27 -6.87
C PRO A 135 2.17 -14.03 -7.63
N GLN A 136 2.68 -13.82 -8.84
CA GLN A 136 2.43 -12.57 -9.55
C GLN A 136 0.99 -12.47 -10.02
N CYS A 137 0.51 -11.25 -10.23
CA CYS A 137 -0.83 -11.00 -10.75
C CYS A 137 -1.05 -11.67 -12.11
N GLU A 138 -0.02 -11.79 -12.95
CA GLU A 138 -0.08 -12.43 -14.27
C GLU A 138 -0.36 -13.94 -14.19
N ASP A 139 0.15 -14.61 -13.15
CA ASP A 139 -0.12 -16.03 -12.87
C ASP A 139 -1.59 -16.26 -12.47
N ARG A 140 -2.25 -15.24 -11.89
CA ARG A 140 -3.65 -15.29 -11.44
C ARG A 140 -4.64 -14.74 -12.47
N ALA A 141 -4.25 -13.71 -13.22
CA ALA A 141 -5.10 -13.02 -14.19
C ALA A 141 -5.56 -13.94 -15.32
N LEU A 142 -4.75 -14.91 -15.76
CA LEU A 142 -5.16 -15.82 -16.82
C LEU A 142 -6.20 -16.87 -16.38
N GLN A 143 -6.32 -17.15 -15.07
CA GLN A 143 -7.33 -18.08 -14.53
C GLN A 143 -8.54 -17.35 -13.95
N ASP A 144 -8.36 -16.24 -13.24
CA ASP A 144 -9.46 -15.55 -12.54
C ASP A 144 -10.26 -14.57 -13.42
N PHE A 145 -9.72 -14.06 -14.55
CA PHE A 145 -10.50 -13.19 -15.46
C PHE A 145 -11.68 -13.92 -16.12
N GLN A 146 -11.62 -15.25 -16.24
CA GLN A 146 -12.73 -16.03 -16.81
C GLN A 146 -13.88 -16.23 -15.82
N ASP A 147 -13.60 -16.28 -14.52
CA ASP A 147 -14.59 -16.66 -13.50
C ASP A 147 -15.04 -15.51 -12.59
N ASN A 148 -14.19 -14.49 -12.32
CA ASN A 148 -14.60 -13.33 -11.53
C ASN A 148 -13.70 -12.08 -11.74
N PRO A 149 -14.14 -11.09 -12.54
CA PRO A 149 -13.38 -9.86 -12.83
C PRO A 149 -13.00 -9.01 -11.60
N GLU A 150 -13.71 -9.17 -10.47
CA GLU A 150 -13.43 -8.42 -9.23
C GLU A 150 -12.16 -8.89 -8.49
N ASN A 151 -11.61 -10.05 -8.86
CA ASN A 151 -10.43 -10.64 -8.20
C ASN A 151 -9.10 -10.18 -8.83
N ALA A 152 -9.12 -9.56 -10.01
CA ALA A 152 -7.94 -9.02 -10.67
C ALA A 152 -7.56 -7.66 -10.07
N LYS A 153 -7.01 -7.65 -8.85
CA LYS A 153 -6.53 -6.44 -8.19
C LYS A 153 -5.13 -6.07 -8.70
N CYS A 154 -5.08 -5.48 -9.88
CA CYS A 154 -3.92 -4.73 -10.34
C CYS A 154 -4.27 -3.24 -10.35
N GLU A 155 -3.33 -2.39 -9.95
CA GLU A 155 -3.49 -0.94 -10.08
C GLU A 155 -3.35 -0.57 -11.56
N PHE A 156 -4.39 0.03 -12.13
CA PHE A 156 -4.39 0.54 -13.50
C PHE A 156 -4.70 2.03 -13.50
N GLU A 157 -3.91 2.81 -14.23
CA GLU A 157 -4.25 4.19 -14.56
C GLU A 157 -5.30 4.18 -15.68
N VAL A 158 -6.46 4.78 -15.43
CA VAL A 158 -7.57 4.82 -16.40
C VAL A 158 -7.89 6.26 -16.77
N VAL A 159 -7.93 6.53 -18.07
CA VAL A 159 -8.28 7.85 -18.63
C VAL A 159 -9.72 7.81 -19.14
N TRP A 160 -10.50 8.86 -18.86
CA TRP A 160 -11.88 8.96 -19.35
C TRP A 160 -11.92 8.94 -20.88
N SER A 161 -12.72 8.06 -21.47
CA SER A 161 -12.73 7.81 -22.92
C SER A 161 -13.11 9.02 -23.77
N LYS A 162 -13.92 9.95 -23.25
CA LYS A 162 -14.31 11.18 -23.96
C LYS A 162 -13.23 12.26 -23.98
N LEU A 163 -12.13 12.07 -23.25
CA LEU A 163 -11.02 13.04 -23.19
C LEU A 163 -10.32 13.16 -24.54
N LYS A 164 -10.22 12.06 -25.29
CA LYS A 164 -9.62 12.01 -26.63
C LYS A 164 -10.31 12.95 -27.61
N ASP A 165 -11.64 12.99 -27.58
CA ASP A 165 -12.43 13.79 -28.52
C ASP A 165 -12.61 15.24 -28.05
N SER A 166 -12.69 15.45 -26.72
CA SER A 166 -12.95 16.77 -26.14
C SER A 166 -11.69 17.62 -25.98
N VAL A 167 -10.56 16.99 -25.65
CA VAL A 167 -9.30 17.67 -25.33
C VAL A 167 -8.09 16.82 -25.76
N PRO A 168 -7.82 16.70 -27.07
CA PRO A 168 -6.81 15.79 -27.60
C PRO A 168 -5.41 16.06 -27.05
N ASP A 169 -5.02 17.31 -26.85
CA ASP A 169 -3.70 17.67 -26.32
C ASP A 169 -3.48 17.16 -24.88
N VAL A 170 -4.53 17.23 -24.05
CA VAL A 170 -4.50 16.72 -22.66
C VAL A 170 -4.51 15.20 -22.65
N TYR A 171 -5.25 14.57 -23.57
CA TYR A 171 -5.24 13.12 -23.74
C TYR A 171 -3.84 12.62 -24.11
N ASP A 172 -3.17 13.29 -25.06
CA ASP A 172 -1.81 12.95 -25.49
C ASP A 172 -0.78 13.12 -24.37
N ILE A 173 -0.90 14.19 -23.56
CA ILE A 173 -0.07 14.36 -22.36
C ILE A 173 -0.33 13.22 -21.37
N ALA A 174 -1.59 12.93 -21.06
CA ALA A 174 -1.96 11.89 -20.09
C ALA A 174 -1.46 10.51 -20.48
N GLN A 175 -1.35 10.20 -21.78
CA GLN A 175 -0.77 8.96 -22.29
C GLN A 175 0.77 8.92 -22.20
N LYS A 176 1.43 10.09 -22.17
CA LYS A 176 2.91 10.20 -22.13
C LYS A 176 3.46 10.34 -20.72
N ILE A 177 2.65 10.81 -19.76
CA ILE A 177 3.05 10.89 -18.36
C ILE A 177 3.42 9.48 -17.90
N SER A 178 4.69 9.32 -17.57
CA SER A 178 5.23 8.11 -16.98
C SER A 178 6.40 8.50 -16.09
N PHE A 179 6.55 7.80 -14.97
CA PHE A 179 7.65 8.01 -14.05
C PHE A 179 8.41 6.71 -13.90
N LYS A 180 9.73 6.78 -14.03
CA LYS A 180 10.62 5.67 -13.67
C LYS A 180 10.61 5.46 -12.16
N GLN A 181 10.97 4.27 -11.72
CA GLN A 181 11.08 3.92 -10.30
C GLN A 181 11.93 4.95 -9.52
N GLU A 182 13.10 5.33 -10.04
CA GLU A 182 13.99 6.30 -9.41
C GLU A 182 13.34 7.68 -9.24
N GLN A 183 12.56 8.13 -10.23
CA GLN A 183 11.85 9.41 -10.19
C GLN A 183 10.74 9.38 -9.13
N TYR A 184 10.06 8.25 -8.98
CA TYR A 184 9.06 8.06 -7.93
C TYR A 184 9.69 8.04 -6.53
N GLU A 185 10.84 7.38 -6.37
CA GLU A 185 11.59 7.37 -5.10
C GLU A 185 12.06 8.78 -4.72
N GLN A 186 12.52 9.57 -5.69
CA GLN A 186 12.86 10.99 -5.47
C GLN A 186 11.65 11.81 -4.99
N MET A 187 10.46 11.62 -5.58
CA MET A 187 9.23 12.28 -5.12
C MET A 187 8.90 11.91 -3.66
N LEU A 188 9.03 10.62 -3.30
CA LEU A 188 8.79 10.15 -1.94
C LEU A 188 9.78 10.70 -0.92
N ASP A 189 11.06 10.79 -1.28
CA ASP A 189 12.08 11.36 -0.40
C ASP A 189 11.91 12.86 -0.23
N LEU A 190 11.51 13.57 -1.29
CA LEU A 190 11.13 14.97 -1.22
C LEU A 190 9.92 15.15 -0.28
N TYR A 191 8.92 14.29 -0.40
CA TYR A 191 7.77 14.28 0.51
C TYR A 191 8.19 14.09 1.96
N LYS A 192 8.99 13.06 2.29
CA LYS A 192 9.45 12.83 3.68
C LYS A 192 10.17 14.04 4.29
N ARG A 193 11.00 14.72 3.49
CA ARG A 193 11.78 15.88 3.96
C ARG A 193 10.89 17.09 4.21
N GLU A 194 9.96 17.35 3.30
CA GLU A 194 9.16 18.58 3.32
C GLU A 194 7.81 18.43 4.03
N SER A 195 7.31 17.21 4.27
CA SER A 195 6.05 16.96 4.98
C SER A 195 6.06 17.43 6.43
N THR A 196 7.25 17.63 7.00
CA THR A 196 7.43 18.20 8.36
C THR A 196 7.31 19.72 8.40
N ARG A 197 7.19 20.38 7.25
CA ARG A 197 7.21 21.86 7.09
C ARG A 197 5.88 22.45 6.64
N ASP A 198 4.77 21.71 6.78
CA ASP A 198 3.42 22.13 6.35
C ASP A 198 3.32 22.56 4.87
N ARG A 199 4.20 22.04 3.99
CA ARG A 199 4.08 22.29 2.55
C ARG A 199 2.92 21.49 1.94
N ASP A 200 2.18 22.13 1.04
CA ASP A 200 1.13 21.45 0.28
C ASP A 200 1.76 20.49 -0.76
N TYR A 201 1.02 19.45 -1.16
CA TYR A 201 1.47 18.53 -2.21
C TYR A 201 1.79 19.25 -3.51
N SER A 202 1.09 20.36 -3.79
CA SER A 202 1.36 21.23 -4.93
C SER A 202 2.80 21.76 -4.91
N ASP A 203 3.30 22.20 -3.75
CA ASP A 203 4.67 22.72 -3.63
C ASP A 203 5.73 21.63 -3.83
N ILE A 204 5.44 20.43 -3.33
CA ILE A 204 6.31 19.26 -3.46
C ILE A 204 6.36 18.82 -4.93
N ALA A 205 5.21 18.73 -5.60
CA ALA A 205 5.12 18.41 -7.02
C ALA A 205 5.83 19.46 -7.88
N CYS A 206 5.62 20.75 -7.63
CA CYS A 206 6.33 21.84 -8.30
C CYS A 206 7.84 21.72 -8.13
N THR A 207 8.30 21.50 -6.89
CA THR A 207 9.74 21.34 -6.60
C THR A 207 10.32 20.15 -7.36
N PHE A 208 9.63 19.01 -7.37
CA PHE A 208 10.06 17.83 -8.11
C PHE A 208 10.15 18.09 -9.62
N LEU A 209 9.15 18.73 -10.22
CA LEU A 209 9.13 19.04 -11.66
C LEU A 209 10.21 20.06 -12.04
N THR A 210 10.49 21.06 -11.19
CA THR A 210 11.61 21.99 -11.41
C THR A 210 12.96 21.27 -11.35
N GLN A 211 13.11 20.28 -10.47
CA GLN A 211 14.33 19.46 -10.39
C GLN A 211 14.47 18.47 -11.56
N ASN A 212 13.35 18.16 -12.23
CA ASN A 212 13.27 17.20 -13.33
C ASN A 212 12.67 17.84 -14.58
N GLU A 213 13.10 19.05 -14.94
CA GLU A 213 12.53 19.83 -16.04
C GLU A 213 12.53 19.07 -17.38
N HIS A 214 13.50 18.17 -17.60
CA HIS A 214 13.53 17.26 -18.75
C HIS A 214 12.25 16.42 -18.91
N LEU A 215 11.59 16.02 -17.80
CA LEU A 215 10.32 15.29 -17.84
C LEU A 215 9.20 16.11 -18.49
N LEU A 216 9.19 17.44 -18.30
CA LEU A 216 8.20 18.31 -18.92
C LEU A 216 8.31 18.27 -20.44
N HIS A 217 9.53 18.17 -20.97
CA HIS A 217 9.78 18.01 -22.41
C HIS A 217 9.41 16.61 -22.94
N GLU A 218 9.47 15.58 -22.10
CA GLU A 218 9.02 14.22 -22.45
C GLU A 218 7.47 14.14 -22.47
N PHE A 219 6.81 14.79 -21.50
CA PHE A 219 5.36 14.78 -21.39
C PHE A 219 4.69 15.69 -22.43
N VAL A 220 5.31 16.84 -22.74
CA VAL A 220 4.74 17.87 -23.61
C VAL A 220 5.61 18.02 -24.86
N THR A 221 5.13 17.47 -25.98
CA THR A 221 5.86 17.47 -27.26
C THR A 221 5.42 18.57 -28.23
N GLY A 222 4.75 19.62 -27.76
CA GLY A 222 4.20 20.68 -28.62
C GLY A 222 3.77 21.92 -27.85
N ASP A 223 3.40 22.98 -28.59
CA ASP A 223 2.90 24.21 -28.00
C ASP A 223 1.47 23.99 -27.51
N LEU A 224 1.26 24.13 -26.20
CA LEU A 224 -0.07 24.01 -25.61
C LEU A 224 -0.78 25.33 -25.86
N GLY A 225 -1.80 25.31 -26.71
CA GLY A 225 -2.65 26.46 -26.99
C GLY A 225 -3.44 26.94 -25.76
N ASP A 226 -4.69 27.35 -25.97
CA ASP A 226 -5.55 27.74 -24.85
C ASP A 226 -5.69 26.60 -23.85
N LYS A 227 -5.28 26.84 -22.60
CA LYS A 227 -5.25 25.83 -21.54
C LYS A 227 -6.66 25.58 -21.02
N PRO A 228 -7.33 24.47 -21.38
CA PRO A 228 -8.66 24.19 -20.88
C PRO A 228 -8.59 23.86 -19.40
N LYS A 229 -9.62 24.23 -18.64
CA LYS A 229 -9.71 23.84 -17.23
C LYS A 229 -10.01 22.34 -17.15
N LEU A 230 -9.00 21.56 -16.78
CA LEU A 230 -9.15 20.13 -16.51
C LEU A 230 -9.48 19.92 -15.03
N TYR A 231 -10.50 19.11 -14.75
CA TYR A 231 -10.73 18.58 -13.41
C TYR A 231 -10.18 17.16 -13.33
N ILE A 232 -9.10 16.98 -12.59
CA ILE A 232 -8.53 15.67 -12.33
C ILE A 232 -9.29 15.06 -11.15
N GLY A 233 -10.19 14.13 -11.44
CA GLY A 233 -10.78 13.27 -10.42
C GLY A 233 -9.79 12.17 -10.06
N GLY A 234 -9.31 12.16 -8.82
CA GLY A 234 -8.50 11.05 -8.33
C GLY A 234 -9.35 9.80 -8.11
N ILE A 235 -8.76 8.62 -8.35
CA ILE A 235 -9.21 7.35 -7.76
C ILE A 235 -8.88 7.33 -6.24
N PHE A 236 -8.08 8.29 -5.79
CA PHE A 236 -7.95 8.59 -4.38
C PHE A 236 -9.32 8.95 -3.81
N PRO A 237 -9.78 8.22 -2.80
CA PRO A 237 -11.15 8.36 -2.35
C PRO A 237 -11.43 9.81 -1.96
N VAL A 238 -12.49 10.39 -2.54
CA VAL A 238 -13.04 11.73 -2.20
C VAL A 238 -13.15 11.88 -0.68
N SER A 239 -13.44 10.76 -0.02
CA SER A 239 -13.24 10.53 1.40
C SER A 239 -12.45 9.24 1.66
N GLY A 240 -11.16 9.35 2.01
CA GLY A 240 -10.34 8.23 2.49
C GLY A 240 -9.95 8.37 3.95
N ILE A 241 -9.65 7.22 4.57
CA ILE A 241 -9.01 7.13 5.90
C ILE A 241 -7.67 7.86 5.99
N TYR A 242 -6.98 8.04 4.85
CA TYR A 242 -5.69 8.74 4.77
C TYR A 242 -5.81 10.23 4.44
N LYS A 243 -6.77 10.62 3.60
CA LYS A 243 -7.01 12.02 3.22
C LYS A 243 -8.41 12.19 2.61
N ARG A 244 -9.03 13.34 2.82
CA ARG A 244 -10.17 13.81 2.03
C ARG A 244 -9.66 14.72 0.93
N MET A 245 -10.05 14.46 -0.31
CA MET A 245 -9.68 15.30 -1.46
C MET A 245 -10.94 15.64 -2.25
N SER A 246 -10.95 16.83 -2.85
CA SER A 246 -12.06 17.26 -3.70
C SER A 246 -12.12 16.35 -4.93
N GLY A 247 -13.17 15.55 -5.04
CA GLY A 247 -13.48 14.75 -6.22
C GLY A 247 -14.41 15.50 -7.18
N VAL A 248 -14.46 15.04 -8.42
CA VAL A 248 -15.42 15.53 -9.42
C VAL A 248 -16.72 14.75 -9.24
N LEU A 249 -17.63 15.27 -8.42
CA LEU A 249 -19.02 14.82 -8.41
C LEU A 249 -19.75 15.58 -9.52
N THR A 250 -20.00 14.94 -10.64
CA THR A 250 -20.97 15.45 -11.63
C THR A 250 -22.30 14.76 -11.36
N GLY A 251 -23.31 15.58 -11.03
CA GLY A 251 -24.71 15.19 -11.03
C GLY A 251 -25.34 15.43 -12.39
#